data_AF-A0A536WUX6-F1
#
_entry.id   AF-A0A536WUX6-F1
#
_cell.length_a   1.000
_cell.length_b   1.000
_cell.length_c   1.000
_cell.angle_alpha   90.00
_cell.angle_beta   90.00
_cell.angle_gamma   90.00
#
_symmetry.space_group_name_H-M   'P 1'
#
loop_
_entity.id
_entity.type
_entity.pdbx_description
1 polymer ?
#
loop_
_entity_poly.entity_id
_entity_poly.type
_entity_poly.pdbx_seq_one_letter_code
_entity_poly.pdbx_strand_id
1 'polypeptide(L)'
;MTPNDMQPDPVKSRLQRIRSRLEDERDRICAEIRRYPTPIPRCDAQFNHLIEQRDSIVRELQHIEDMAASAADDARIIDAIIEQSSLDDAVKRELRQITRGPDAAASR
;
A
#
# COMPACT_ATOMS: atom_id res chain seq x y z
N MET A 1 3.56 17.56 33.60
CA MET A 1 2.71 17.03 32.51
C MET A 1 2.86 17.98 31.33
N THR A 2 3.76 17.69 30.40
CA THR A 2 3.80 18.37 29.10
C THR A 2 2.87 17.62 28.15
N PRO A 3 2.00 18.31 27.40
CA PRO A 3 1.20 17.68 26.36
C PRO A 3 2.10 17.51 25.14
N ASN A 4 2.86 16.41 25.10
CA ASN A 4 3.59 16.00 23.91
C ASN A 4 2.67 15.12 23.04
N ASP A 5 1.46 15.62 22.82
CA ASP A 5 0.46 15.07 21.91
C ASP A 5 0.50 15.93 20.64
N MET A 6 0.45 15.28 19.47
CA MET A 6 0.15 15.89 18.16
C MET A 6 1.32 16.39 17.29
N GLN A 7 2.40 15.62 17.18
CA GLN A 7 3.08 15.52 15.88
C GLN A 7 2.82 14.09 15.38
N PRO A 8 2.04 13.88 14.29
CA PRO A 8 1.87 12.54 13.75
C PRO A 8 3.27 12.05 13.37
N ASP A 9 3.68 10.96 14.00
CA ASP A 9 4.92 10.26 13.68
C ASP A 9 5.05 10.16 12.14
N PRO A 10 6.15 10.66 11.56
CA PRO A 10 6.34 10.66 10.11
C PRO A 10 6.24 9.26 9.52
N VAL A 11 6.57 8.21 10.29
CA VAL A 11 6.40 6.81 9.91
C VAL A 11 4.91 6.46 9.85
N LYS A 12 4.15 6.78 10.90
CA LYS A 12 2.68 6.59 10.93
C LYS A 12 1.97 7.32 9.80
N SER A 13 2.39 8.54 9.46
CA SER A 13 1.85 9.32 8.34
C SER A 13 2.15 8.66 6.99
N ARG A 14 3.37 8.13 6.78
CA ARG A 14 3.73 7.37 5.58
C ARG A 14 2.94 6.06 5.48
N LEU A 15 2.82 5.31 6.57
CA LEU A 15 2.01 4.07 6.62
C LEU A 15 0.54 4.34 6.29
N GLN A 16 -0.04 5.42 6.83
CA GLN A 16 -1.41 5.81 6.50
C GLN A 16 -1.60 6.14 5.02
N ARG A 17 -0.62 6.81 4.39
CA ARG A 17 -0.67 7.11 2.94
C ARG A 17 -0.55 5.84 2.10
N ILE A 18 0.35 4.92 2.46
CA ILE A 18 0.50 3.63 1.78
C ILE A 18 -0.79 2.81 1.91
N ARG A 19 -1.34 2.74 3.13
CA ARG A 19 -2.61 2.07 3.40
C ARG A 19 -3.73 2.64 2.54
N SER A 20 -3.93 3.96 2.57
CA SER A 20 -4.98 4.62 1.78
C SER A 20 -4.82 4.31 0.29
N ARG A 21 -3.58 4.27 -0.22
CA ARG A 21 -3.34 3.97 -1.64
C ARG A 21 -3.66 2.52 -1.99
N LEU A 22 -3.31 1.58 -1.12
CA LEU A 22 -3.66 0.16 -1.30
C LEU A 22 -5.17 -0.07 -1.19
N GLU A 23 -5.85 0.65 -0.30
CA GLU A 23 -7.31 0.63 -0.21
C GLU A 23 -7.96 1.17 -1.50
N ASP A 24 -7.46 2.27 -2.06
CA ASP A 24 -7.92 2.81 -3.34
C ASP A 24 -7.74 1.81 -4.49
N GLU A 25 -6.58 1.16 -4.57
CA GLU A 25 -6.30 0.18 -5.64
C GLU A 25 -7.15 -1.09 -5.48
N ARG A 26 -7.35 -1.57 -4.24
CA ARG A 26 -8.29 -2.65 -3.95
C ARG A 26 -9.69 -2.31 -4.43
N ASP A 27 -10.17 -1.10 -4.11
CA ASP A 27 -11.51 -0.66 -4.47
C ASP A 27 -11.67 -0.52 -5.98
N ARG A 28 -10.63 -0.03 -6.68
CA ARG A 28 -10.56 -0.01 -8.14
C ARG A 28 -10.67 -1.42 -8.74
N ILE A 29 -9.87 -2.37 -8.28
CA ILE A 29 -9.89 -3.76 -8.77
C ILE A 29 -11.23 -4.41 -8.46
N CYS A 30 -11.80 -4.17 -7.28
CA CYS A 30 -13.13 -4.69 -6.92
C CYS A 30 -14.23 -4.10 -7.83
N ALA A 31 -14.14 -2.82 -8.18
CA ALA A 31 -15.04 -2.20 -9.14
C ALA A 31 -14.88 -2.79 -10.55
N GLU A 32 -13.65 -3.10 -10.96
CA GLU A 32 -13.34 -3.75 -12.23
C GLU A 32 -13.90 -5.16 -12.29
N ILE A 33 -13.67 -5.98 -11.26
CA ILE A 33 -14.24 -7.34 -11.10
C ILE A 33 -15.78 -7.28 -11.15
N ARG A 34 -16.42 -6.31 -10.49
CA ARG A 34 -17.89 -6.15 -10.48
C ARG A 34 -18.46 -5.74 -11.83
N ARG A 35 -17.72 -4.94 -12.61
CA ARG A 35 -18.10 -4.50 -13.96
C ARG A 35 -17.68 -5.51 -15.04
N TYR A 36 -16.95 -6.54 -14.65
CA TYR A 36 -16.39 -7.51 -15.56
C TYR A 36 -17.53 -8.33 -16.21
N PRO A 37 -17.59 -8.44 -17.55
CA PRO A 37 -18.59 -9.26 -18.22
C PRO A 37 -18.45 -10.72 -17.78
N THR A 38 -19.52 -11.52 -17.87
CA THR A 38 -19.56 -12.90 -17.37
C THR A 38 -18.29 -13.69 -17.77
N PRO A 39 -17.39 -14.00 -16.82
CA PRO A 39 -16.10 -14.60 -17.14
C PRO A 39 -16.31 -16.06 -17.57
N ILE A 40 -15.51 -16.53 -18.52
CA ILE A 40 -15.38 -17.98 -18.78
C ILE A 40 -14.35 -18.48 -17.77
N PRO A 41 -14.76 -19.22 -16.72
CA PRO A 41 -13.84 -19.60 -15.64
C PRO A 41 -12.63 -20.36 -16.21
N ARG A 42 -11.42 -20.03 -15.76
CA ARG A 42 -10.13 -20.63 -16.14
C ARG A 42 -9.54 -20.21 -17.51
N CYS A 43 -10.34 -19.71 -18.45
CA CYS A 43 -9.84 -19.13 -19.71
C CYS A 43 -9.61 -17.62 -19.62
N ASP A 44 -10.20 -16.98 -18.63
CA ASP A 44 -10.14 -15.53 -18.47
C ASP A 44 -8.90 -15.12 -17.66
N ALA A 45 -7.77 -15.04 -18.35
CA ALA A 45 -6.49 -14.66 -17.76
C ALA A 45 -6.54 -13.27 -17.09
N GLN A 46 -7.32 -12.34 -17.65
CA GLN A 46 -7.49 -11.01 -17.10
C GLN A 46 -8.31 -11.06 -15.80
N PHE A 47 -9.43 -11.80 -15.77
CA PHE A 47 -10.20 -11.97 -14.53
C PHE A 47 -9.38 -12.66 -13.44
N ASN A 48 -8.64 -13.72 -13.77
CA ASN A 48 -7.76 -14.40 -12.81
C ASN A 48 -6.68 -13.45 -12.27
N HIS A 49 -6.08 -12.64 -13.14
CA HIS A 49 -5.09 -11.65 -12.73
C HIS A 49 -5.67 -10.59 -11.79
N LEU A 50 -6.89 -10.10 -12.03
CA LEU A 50 -7.57 -9.18 -11.12
C LEU A 50 -7.82 -9.80 -9.73
N ILE A 51 -8.15 -11.10 -9.67
CA ILE A 51 -8.32 -11.82 -8.40
C ILE A 51 -6.99 -11.95 -7.66
N GLU A 52 -5.92 -12.32 -8.37
CA GLU A 52 -4.56 -12.43 -7.80
C GLU A 52 -4.05 -11.07 -7.30
N GLN A 53 -4.25 -9.99 -8.05
CA GLN A 53 -3.90 -8.63 -7.64
C GLN A 53 -4.65 -8.21 -6.38
N ARG A 54 -5.97 -8.45 -6.33
CA ARG A 54 -6.78 -8.16 -5.13
C ARG A 54 -6.23 -8.92 -3.92
N ASP A 55 -5.95 -10.21 -4.07
CA ASP A 55 -5.48 -11.05 -2.97
C ASP A 55 -4.07 -10.63 -2.51
N SER A 56 -3.21 -10.20 -3.42
CA SER A 56 -1.91 -9.59 -3.10
C SER A 56 -2.10 -8.32 -2.27
N ILE A 57 -2.95 -7.38 -2.72
CA ILE A 57 -3.21 -6.13 -2.01
C ILE A 57 -3.78 -6.36 -0.62
N VAL A 58 -4.70 -7.32 -0.46
CA VAL A 58 -5.28 -7.66 0.85
C VAL A 58 -4.20 -8.18 1.82
N ARG A 59 -3.27 -9.01 1.35
CA ARG A 59 -2.14 -9.50 2.17
C ARG A 59 -1.21 -8.37 2.58
N GLU A 60 -0.87 -7.46 1.66
CA GLU A 60 0.00 -6.33 1.97
C GLU A 60 -0.66 -5.34 2.94
N LEU A 61 -1.97 -5.11 2.83
CA LEU A 61 -2.73 -4.31 3.80
C LEU A 61 -2.65 -4.93 5.20
N GLN A 62 -2.84 -6.24 5.32
CA GLN A 62 -2.71 -6.93 6.61
C GLN A 62 -1.30 -6.80 7.19
N HIS A 63 -0.27 -6.95 6.35
CA HIS A 63 1.12 -6.82 6.76
C HIS A 63 1.42 -5.40 7.29
N ILE A 64 0.89 -4.37 6.64
CA ILE A 64 1.01 -2.97 7.07
C ILE A 64 0.27 -2.73 8.39
N GLU A 65 -0.91 -3.33 8.59
CA GLU A 65 -1.67 -3.22 9.84
C GLU A 65 -0.95 -3.86 11.02
N ASP A 66 -0.41 -5.07 10.83
CA ASP A 66 0.37 -5.79 11.84
C ASP A 66 1.64 -5.00 12.23
N MET A 67 2.23 -4.30 11.26
CA MET A 67 3.38 -3.44 11.48
C MET A 67 3.03 -2.12 12.18
N ALA A 68 1.95 -1.47 11.76
CA ALA A 68 1.45 -0.28 12.44
C ALA A 68 1.07 -0.56 13.90
N ALA A 69 0.61 -1.78 14.19
CA ALA A 69 0.34 -2.26 15.54
C ALA A 69 1.62 -2.57 16.35
N SER A 70 2.71 -2.95 15.70
CA SER A 70 3.98 -3.31 16.37
C SER A 70 4.96 -2.15 16.57
N ALA A 71 4.64 -0.94 16.07
CA ALA A 71 5.36 0.32 16.35
C ALA A 71 6.90 0.25 16.20
N ALA A 72 7.40 -0.56 15.26
CA ALA A 72 8.83 -0.64 14.96
C ALA A 72 9.21 0.47 13.96
N ASP A 73 9.90 1.47 14.49
CA ASP A 73 10.19 2.83 14.01
C ASP A 73 11.06 2.99 12.74
N ASP A 74 11.09 2.02 11.82
CA ASP A 74 12.06 2.06 10.73
C ASP A 74 11.40 2.34 9.37
N ALA A 75 11.56 3.59 8.89
CA ALA A 75 11.32 3.96 7.50
C ALA A 75 12.04 3.03 6.50
N ARG A 76 13.12 2.37 6.92
CA ARG A 76 13.83 1.32 6.16
C ARG A 76 12.98 0.05 5.97
N ILE A 77 12.15 -0.30 6.95
CA ILE A 77 11.26 -1.46 6.82
C ILE A 77 10.17 -1.14 5.80
N ILE A 78 9.65 0.09 5.79
CA ILE A 78 8.64 0.49 4.78
C ILE A 78 9.18 0.31 3.35
N ASP A 79 10.39 0.80 3.07
CA ASP A 79 11.00 0.60 1.74
C ASP A 79 11.26 -0.90 1.47
N ALA A 80 11.69 -1.67 2.47
CA ALA A 80 11.90 -3.12 2.32
C ALA A 80 10.60 -3.90 2.02
N ILE A 81 9.47 -3.51 2.60
CA ILE A 81 8.15 -4.09 2.30
C ILE A 81 7.78 -3.79 0.85
N ILE A 82 7.95 -2.54 0.41
CA ILE A 82 7.62 -2.17 -0.97
C ILE A 82 8.47 -2.99 -1.96
N GLU A 83 9.75 -3.20 -1.66
CA GLU A 83 10.65 -4.06 -2.45
C GLU A 83 10.23 -5.54 -2.43
N GLN A 84 9.86 -6.10 -1.27
CA GLN A 84 9.50 -7.52 -1.12
C GLN A 84 8.06 -7.84 -1.50
N SER A 85 7.19 -6.83 -1.62
CA SER A 85 5.79 -7.02 -1.96
C SER A 85 5.65 -7.68 -3.34
N SER A 86 4.61 -8.48 -3.50
CA SER A 86 4.28 -9.09 -4.81
C SER A 86 3.45 -8.18 -5.72
N LEU A 87 3.30 -6.91 -5.34
CA LEU A 87 2.52 -5.91 -6.06
C LEU A 87 3.09 -5.63 -7.45
N ASP A 88 2.22 -5.21 -8.36
CA ASP A 88 2.60 -4.79 -9.70
C ASP A 88 3.61 -3.63 -9.67
N ASP A 89 4.51 -3.60 -10.65
CA ASP A 89 5.57 -2.59 -10.77
C ASP A 89 5.04 -1.16 -10.88
N ALA A 90 3.81 -0.98 -11.39
CA ALA A 90 3.13 0.31 -11.41
C ALA A 90 2.82 0.79 -9.97
N VAL A 91 2.22 -0.07 -9.16
CA VAL A 91 1.86 0.20 -7.77
C VAL A 91 3.11 0.43 -6.92
N LYS A 92 4.14 -0.42 -7.07
CA LYS A 92 5.43 -0.25 -6.38
C LYS A 92 6.08 1.10 -6.67
N ARG A 93 6.05 1.56 -7.93
CA ARG A 93 6.62 2.86 -8.31
C ARG A 93 5.90 4.02 -7.62
N GLU A 94 4.57 3.98 -7.55
CA GLU A 94 3.81 5.00 -6.82
C GLU A 94 4.08 4.95 -5.31
N LEU A 95 4.11 3.75 -4.71
CA LEU A 95 4.40 3.60 -3.28
C LEU A 95 5.80 4.16 -2.94
N ARG A 96 6.81 3.88 -3.77
CA ARG A 96 8.15 4.48 -3.63
C ARG A 96 8.12 6.01 -3.76
N GLN A 97 7.26 6.60 -4.58
CA GLN A 97 7.14 8.06 -4.65
C GLN A 97 6.52 8.65 -3.38
N ILE A 98 5.55 7.93 -2.80
CA ILE A 98 4.88 8.32 -1.54
C ILE A 98 5.84 8.21 -0.34
N THR A 99 6.72 7.20 -0.32
CA THR A 99 7.73 7.07 0.76
C THR A 99 8.87 8.07 0.64
N ARG A 100 9.19 8.52 -0.58
CA ARG A 100 10.42 9.27 -0.88
C ARG A 100 10.29 10.81 -0.84
N GLY A 101 9.24 11.42 -0.27
CA GLY A 101 9.22 12.90 -0.14
C GLY A 101 8.31 13.53 0.94
N PRO A 102 8.63 14.75 1.46
CA PRO A 102 9.82 15.58 1.24
C PRO A 102 10.69 15.67 2.53
N ASP A 103 11.85 15.02 2.56
CA ASP A 103 12.92 15.32 3.55
C ASP A 103 14.20 15.80 2.84
N ALA A 104 14.02 16.44 1.68
CA ALA A 104 15.10 16.99 0.84
C ALA A 104 14.80 18.45 0.40
N ALA A 105 13.90 19.15 1.10
CA ALA A 105 13.54 20.53 0.80
C ALA A 105 13.66 21.48 2.01
N ALA A 106 14.50 21.15 2.99
CA ALA A 106 14.84 22.02 4.12
C ALA A 106 16.36 22.24 4.22
N SER A 107 16.93 22.91 3.22
CA SER A 107 18.22 23.62 3.34
C SER A 107 18.30 24.66 2.22
N ARG A 108 17.81 25.86 2.53
CA ARG A 108 18.21 27.13 1.91
C ARG A 108 18.49 28.11 3.03
#